data_AF-A0A428Z2F0-F1
#
_entry.id   AF-A0A428Z2F0-F1
#
_cell.length_a   1.000
_cell.length_b   1.000
_cell.length_c   1.000
_cell.angle_alpha   90.00
_cell.angle_beta   90.00
_cell.angle_gamma   90.00
#
_symmetry.space_group_name_H-M   'P 1'
#
loop_
_entity.id
_entity.type
_entity.pdbx_description
1 polymer ?
#
loop_
_entity_poly.entity_id
_entity_poly.type
_entity_poly.pdbx_seq_one_letter_code
_entity_poly.pdbx_strand_id
1 'polypeptide(L)'
;MTGLFMLPAEVTVTVTREEQHQQALARYPVAAGVARQVVAELTWCTIETGKYRGERAVEVRLDGMRVGELTYAMSERYQDLLTEITARGHQPGCDALVYIGKRGIEVSLRMPKAETRVPIPSAQPVVPAPARTHQKKPRNKKRPVWIAAVVAGFLFLVGLINSTDEKPTSGSTAPIADVAPVPPPTTATTTTTTATTSSSVPAPPPPPPPSPATPTTKKSTTTKQAPPPPPPATDEPAQNCHPNYDPCVPVAKDVDCKGGSGNGPEYVKGPIRVIGKDVYGLDDNNNGIGCE
;
A
#
# COMPACT_ATOMS: atom_id res chain seq x y z
N MET A 1 16.46 -14.25 -8.27
CA MET A 1 15.52 -13.11 -8.23
C MET A 1 14.16 -13.71 -8.50
N THR A 2 13.35 -13.90 -7.45
CA THR A 2 11.99 -14.42 -7.65
C THR A 2 11.16 -13.27 -8.20
N GLY A 3 10.62 -13.41 -9.41
CA GLY A 3 9.79 -12.39 -10.02
C GLY A 3 8.50 -12.18 -9.24
N LEU A 4 7.85 -11.03 -9.44
CA LEU A 4 6.52 -10.79 -8.92
C LEU A 4 5.54 -11.80 -9.52
N PHE A 5 4.77 -12.46 -8.65
CA PHE A 5 3.62 -13.24 -9.05
C PHE A 5 2.45 -12.29 -9.29
N MET A 6 2.17 -12.06 -10.58
CA MET A 6 1.14 -11.12 -11.02
C MET A 6 -0.25 -11.70 -10.76
N LEU A 7 -0.97 -11.03 -9.87
CA LEU A 7 -2.38 -11.26 -9.58
C LEU A 7 -3.26 -10.85 -10.77
N PRO A 8 -4.39 -11.54 -11.01
CA PRO A 8 -5.28 -11.19 -12.10
C PRO A 8 -5.98 -9.84 -11.83
N ALA A 9 -6.02 -9.02 -12.88
CA ALA A 9 -6.46 -7.63 -12.83
C ALA A 9 -7.99 -7.50 -13.05
N GLU A 10 -8.80 -7.89 -12.07
CA GLU A 10 -10.26 -7.99 -12.24
C GLU A 10 -11.04 -6.77 -11.71
N VAL A 11 -10.80 -6.39 -10.46
CA VAL A 11 -11.50 -5.30 -9.76
C VAL A 11 -10.54 -4.19 -9.37
N THR A 12 -11.05 -2.96 -9.34
CA THR A 12 -10.26 -1.80 -8.91
C THR A 12 -10.37 -1.64 -7.40
N VAL A 13 -9.23 -1.53 -6.72
CA VAL A 13 -9.12 -1.30 -5.28
C VAL A 13 -8.34 -0.03 -5.03
N THR A 14 -8.94 0.91 -4.31
CA THR A 14 -8.32 2.19 -3.98
C THR A 14 -7.25 2.00 -2.91
N VAL A 15 -6.08 2.61 -3.13
CA VAL A 15 -5.05 2.73 -2.10
C VAL A 15 -5.45 3.84 -1.13
N THR A 16 -4.93 3.80 0.09
CA THR A 16 -5.11 4.86 1.08
C THR A 16 -3.77 5.37 1.57
N ARG A 17 -3.80 6.58 2.15
CA ARG A 17 -2.61 7.30 2.64
C ARG A 17 -1.63 7.71 1.55
N GLU A 18 -2.03 7.75 0.28
CA GLU A 18 -1.17 8.20 -0.82
C GLU A 18 -0.69 9.64 -0.62
N GLU A 19 -1.47 10.47 0.08
CA GLU A 19 -1.11 11.84 0.45
C GLU A 19 0.19 11.93 1.26
N GLN A 20 0.54 10.87 2.01
CA GLN A 20 1.77 10.80 2.80
C GLN A 20 2.99 10.42 1.94
N HIS A 21 2.74 9.96 0.71
CA HIS A 21 3.76 9.40 -0.19
C HIS A 21 3.85 10.14 -1.53
N GLN A 22 3.39 11.39 -1.61
CA GLN A 22 3.41 12.18 -2.85
C GLN A 22 4.81 12.34 -3.45
N GLN A 23 5.87 12.36 -2.62
CA GLN A 23 7.25 12.43 -3.12
C GLN A 23 7.68 11.14 -3.86
N ALA A 24 7.23 9.97 -3.39
CA ALA A 24 7.48 8.70 -4.09
C ALA A 24 6.66 8.63 -5.38
N LEU A 25 5.39 9.06 -5.32
CA LEU A 25 4.47 9.06 -6.45
C LEU A 25 4.86 10.04 -7.56
N ALA A 26 5.51 11.17 -7.23
CA ALA A 26 6.01 12.13 -8.21
C ALA A 26 7.02 11.55 -9.22
N ARG A 27 7.60 10.38 -8.93
CA ARG A 27 8.48 9.65 -9.87
C ARG A 27 7.71 9.01 -11.04
N TYR A 28 6.39 8.94 -10.95
CA TYR A 28 5.51 8.47 -12.01
C TYR A 28 4.77 9.67 -12.61
N PRO A 29 5.43 10.47 -13.47
CA PRO A 29 4.76 11.59 -14.12
C PRO A 29 3.59 11.07 -14.95
N VAL A 30 2.43 11.69 -14.74
CA VAL A 30 1.15 11.40 -15.39
C VAL A 30 0.57 12.71 -15.86
N ALA A 31 0.04 12.73 -17.08
CA ALA A 31 -0.65 13.91 -17.60
C ALA A 31 -2.06 14.00 -16.99
N ALA A 32 -2.60 15.22 -16.88
CA ALA A 32 -3.96 15.42 -16.39
C ALA A 32 -4.97 14.67 -17.29
N GLY A 33 -5.88 13.91 -16.67
CA GLY A 33 -6.89 13.11 -17.37
C GLY A 33 -6.37 11.79 -17.95
N VAL A 34 -5.10 11.44 -17.74
CA VAL A 34 -4.51 10.16 -18.19
C VAL A 34 -4.09 9.33 -16.98
N ALA A 35 -4.33 8.02 -17.06
CA ALA A 35 -3.80 7.05 -16.11
C ALA A 35 -2.58 6.33 -16.72
N ARG A 36 -1.54 6.13 -15.92
CA ARG A 36 -0.36 5.34 -16.28
C ARG A 36 -0.42 3.99 -15.57
N GLN A 37 -0.30 2.92 -16.34
CA GLN A 37 -0.18 1.57 -15.80
C GLN A 37 1.26 1.30 -15.36
N VAL A 38 1.40 0.77 -14.15
CA VAL A 38 2.65 0.33 -13.53
C VAL A 38 2.40 -0.98 -12.80
N VAL A 39 3.45 -1.64 -12.33
CA VAL A 39 3.33 -2.82 -11.47
C VAL A 39 3.53 -2.39 -10.03
N ALA A 40 2.59 -2.80 -9.16
CA ALA A 40 2.72 -2.66 -7.73
C ALA A 40 3.12 -3.99 -7.11
N GLU A 41 4.02 -3.91 -6.14
CA GLU A 41 4.33 -4.98 -5.21
C GLU A 41 3.45 -4.83 -3.96
N LEU A 42 2.93 -5.95 -3.46
CA LEU A 42 2.12 -5.99 -2.25
C LEU A 42 2.88 -6.68 -1.12
N THR A 43 3.04 -5.97 -0.02
CA THR A 43 3.76 -6.41 1.18
C THR A 43 2.88 -6.25 2.42
N TRP A 44 3.43 -6.64 3.56
CA TRP A 44 2.75 -6.49 4.85
C TRP A 44 3.30 -5.30 5.62
N CYS A 45 2.41 -4.48 6.18
CA CYS A 45 2.75 -3.49 7.19
C CYS A 45 1.84 -3.61 8.40
N THR A 46 2.15 -2.84 9.43
CA THR A 46 1.29 -2.66 10.60
C THR A 46 0.60 -1.31 10.49
N ILE A 47 -0.70 -1.26 10.78
CA ILE A 47 -1.47 -0.02 10.79
C ILE A 47 -0.97 0.84 11.95
N GLU A 48 -0.48 2.04 11.63
CA GLU A 48 0.18 2.90 12.62
C GLU A 48 -0.80 3.76 13.43
N THR A 49 -1.98 4.05 12.87
CA THR A 49 -2.95 5.01 13.41
C THR A 49 -4.40 4.57 13.20
N GLY A 50 -5.32 5.16 13.97
CA GLY A 50 -6.77 4.91 13.87
C GLY A 50 -7.27 3.73 14.71
N LYS A 51 -8.53 3.32 14.45
CA LYS A 51 -9.23 2.26 15.20
C LYS A 51 -8.53 0.90 15.16
N TYR A 52 -7.84 0.60 14.07
CA TYR A 52 -7.19 -0.70 13.82
C TYR A 52 -5.66 -0.64 14.02
N ARG A 53 -5.18 0.29 14.83
CA ARG A 53 -3.75 0.44 15.10
C ARG A 53 -3.17 -0.86 15.70
N GLY A 54 -2.04 -1.30 15.16
CA GLY A 54 -1.37 -2.55 15.58
C GLY A 54 -1.79 -3.77 14.75
N GLU A 55 -2.88 -3.68 14.00
CA GLU A 55 -3.29 -4.73 13.09
C GLU A 55 -2.46 -4.75 11.81
N ARG A 56 -2.48 -5.89 11.11
CA ARG A 56 -1.77 -6.05 9.84
C ARG A 56 -2.57 -5.48 8.67
N ALA A 57 -1.91 -4.73 7.79
CA ALA A 57 -2.46 -4.22 6.55
C ALA A 57 -1.56 -4.56 5.36
N VAL A 58 -2.14 -4.49 4.16
CA VAL A 58 -1.41 -4.66 2.91
C VAL A 58 -0.80 -3.33 2.52
N GLU A 59 0.53 -3.28 2.49
CA GLU A 59 1.31 -2.17 2.01
C GLU A 59 1.46 -2.26 0.49
N VAL A 60 1.35 -1.12 -0.19
CA VAL A 60 1.51 -1.00 -1.63
C VAL A 60 2.84 -0.34 -1.92
N ARG A 61 3.65 -0.99 -2.75
CA ARG A 61 4.97 -0.49 -3.14
C ARG A 61 5.08 -0.36 -4.65
N LEU A 62 5.60 0.78 -5.12
CA LEU A 62 5.99 0.98 -6.51
C LEU A 62 7.51 1.11 -6.56
N ASP A 63 8.18 0.33 -7.39
CA ASP A 63 9.64 0.23 -7.48
C ASP A 63 10.32 0.10 -6.10
N GLY A 64 9.71 -0.69 -5.19
CA GLY A 64 10.19 -0.94 -3.83
C GLY A 64 9.94 0.20 -2.83
N MET A 65 9.36 1.32 -3.23
CA MET A 65 8.97 2.42 -2.33
C MET A 65 7.52 2.28 -1.89
N ARG A 66 7.25 2.46 -0.59
CA ARG A 66 5.88 2.54 -0.06
C ARG A 66 5.18 3.75 -0.65
N VAL A 67 4.02 3.52 -1.26
CA VAL A 67 3.14 4.56 -1.82
C VAL A 67 1.79 4.65 -1.13
N GLY A 68 1.49 3.73 -0.23
CA GLY A 68 0.28 3.72 0.57
C GLY A 68 0.00 2.33 1.11
N GLU A 69 -1.23 2.15 1.58
CA GLU A 69 -1.72 0.87 2.12
C GLU A 69 -3.19 0.68 1.78
N LEU A 70 -3.65 -0.57 1.81
CA LEU A 70 -5.07 -0.87 1.72
C LEU A 70 -5.77 -0.63 3.06
N THR A 71 -7.07 -0.37 3.01
CA THR A 71 -7.89 -0.31 4.23
C THR A 71 -7.82 -1.64 4.99
N TYR A 72 -8.09 -1.61 6.30
CA TYR A 72 -8.11 -2.81 7.14
C TYR A 72 -9.01 -3.91 6.56
N ALA A 73 -10.27 -3.58 6.22
CA ALA A 73 -11.22 -4.55 5.68
C ALA A 73 -10.78 -5.16 4.33
N MET A 74 -10.11 -4.38 3.47
CA MET A 74 -9.55 -4.94 2.23
C MET A 74 -8.31 -5.77 2.49
N SER A 75 -7.50 -5.39 3.46
CA SER A 75 -6.34 -6.18 3.86
C SER A 75 -6.76 -7.55 4.39
N GLU A 76 -7.81 -7.62 5.22
CA GLU A 76 -8.39 -8.89 5.68
C GLU A 76 -8.91 -9.74 4.53
N ARG A 77 -9.55 -9.13 3.54
CA ARG A 77 -10.10 -9.84 2.38
C ARG A 77 -9.04 -10.53 1.53
N TYR A 78 -7.87 -9.91 1.37
CA TYR A 78 -6.80 -10.44 0.53
C TYR A 78 -5.76 -11.24 1.32
N GLN A 79 -5.97 -11.44 2.63
CA GLN A 79 -4.89 -11.88 3.49
C GLN A 79 -4.43 -13.31 3.22
N ASP A 80 -5.38 -14.22 3.00
CA ASP A 80 -5.09 -15.64 2.79
C ASP A 80 -4.37 -15.83 1.47
N LEU A 81 -4.81 -15.11 0.43
CA LEU A 81 -4.19 -15.12 -0.89
C LEU A 81 -2.72 -14.66 -0.83
N LEU A 82 -2.46 -13.49 -0.23
CA LEU A 82 -1.09 -12.95 -0.14
C LEU A 82 -0.20 -13.82 0.75
N THR A 83 -0.75 -14.39 1.81
CA THR A 83 -0.05 -15.34 2.69
C THR A 83 0.31 -16.60 1.93
N GLU A 84 -0.60 -17.16 1.13
CA GLU A 84 -0.33 -18.36 0.33
C GLU A 84 0.73 -18.11 -0.75
N ILE A 85 0.66 -16.98 -1.46
CA ILE A 85 1.66 -16.58 -2.47
C ILE A 85 3.04 -16.50 -1.84
N THR A 86 3.14 -15.81 -0.70
CA THR A 86 4.39 -15.63 0.04
C THR A 86 4.91 -16.96 0.59
N ALA A 87 4.02 -17.81 1.13
CA ALA A 87 4.37 -19.13 1.64
C ALA A 87 4.89 -20.07 0.55
N ARG A 88 4.41 -19.92 -0.69
CA ARG A 88 4.91 -20.63 -1.88
C ARG A 88 6.19 -20.02 -2.44
N GLY A 89 6.76 -19.01 -1.78
CA GLY A 89 8.04 -18.38 -2.13
C GLY A 89 7.94 -17.30 -3.19
N HIS A 90 6.73 -16.89 -3.58
CA HIS A 90 6.50 -15.84 -4.56
C HIS A 90 6.28 -14.49 -3.89
N GLN A 91 6.58 -13.42 -4.61
CA GLN A 91 6.32 -12.06 -4.16
C GLN A 91 5.03 -11.55 -4.82
N PRO A 92 3.98 -11.18 -4.08
CA PRO A 92 2.72 -10.79 -4.70
C PRO A 92 2.86 -9.45 -5.44
N GLY A 93 2.43 -9.41 -6.70
CA GLY A 93 2.36 -8.18 -7.50
C GLY A 93 1.01 -8.04 -8.19
N CYS A 94 0.63 -6.81 -8.53
CA CYS A 94 -0.58 -6.53 -9.28
C CYS A 94 -0.40 -5.33 -10.21
N ASP A 95 -1.30 -5.19 -11.17
CA ASP A 95 -1.34 -3.97 -11.99
C ASP A 95 -1.84 -2.80 -11.15
N ALA A 96 -1.22 -1.66 -11.29
CA ALA A 96 -1.63 -0.42 -10.64
C ALA A 96 -1.77 0.71 -11.68
N LEU A 97 -2.79 1.53 -11.50
CA LEU A 97 -3.06 2.72 -12.30
C LEU A 97 -2.74 3.94 -11.44
N VAL A 98 -1.75 4.71 -11.86
CA VAL A 98 -1.36 5.99 -11.28
C VAL A 98 -2.03 7.10 -12.08
N TYR A 99 -2.67 8.05 -11.43
CA TYR A 99 -3.37 9.17 -12.08
C TYR A 99 -3.38 10.40 -11.18
N ILE A 100 -3.70 11.57 -11.76
CA ILE A 100 -3.89 12.81 -10.99
C ILE A 100 -5.34 12.86 -10.51
N GLY A 101 -5.54 12.73 -9.20
CA GLY A 101 -6.82 12.88 -8.52
C GLY A 101 -6.96 14.24 -7.85
N LYS A 102 -7.99 14.39 -7.00
CA LYS A 102 -8.27 15.64 -6.28
C LYS A 102 -7.26 15.95 -5.17
N ARG A 103 -6.57 14.91 -4.67
CA ARG A 103 -5.63 14.99 -3.55
C ARG A 103 -4.17 14.94 -3.99
N GLY A 104 -3.90 15.07 -5.28
CA GLY A 104 -2.58 14.91 -5.88
C GLY A 104 -2.52 13.64 -6.73
N ILE A 105 -1.36 12.98 -6.73
CA ILE A 105 -1.19 11.72 -7.45
C ILE A 105 -1.83 10.61 -6.60
N GLU A 106 -2.75 9.85 -7.20
CA GLU A 106 -3.47 8.75 -6.56
C GLU A 106 -3.13 7.43 -7.27
N VAL A 107 -3.33 6.32 -6.55
CA VAL A 107 -3.05 4.98 -7.06
C VAL A 107 -4.27 4.09 -6.87
N SER A 108 -4.63 3.35 -7.90
CA SER A 108 -5.63 2.29 -7.80
C SER A 108 -5.04 0.97 -8.28
N LEU A 109 -5.29 -0.10 -7.53
CA LEU A 109 -4.80 -1.43 -7.85
C LEU A 109 -5.85 -2.22 -8.63
N ARG A 110 -5.39 -3.11 -9.50
CA ARG A 110 -6.22 -4.12 -10.14
C ARG A 110 -5.99 -5.45 -9.43
N MET A 111 -6.96 -5.83 -8.62
CA MET A 111 -6.91 -7.01 -7.75
C MET A 111 -7.87 -8.09 -8.26
N PRO A 112 -7.68 -9.37 -7.87
CA PRO A 112 -8.68 -10.41 -8.07
C PRO A 112 -9.95 -10.06 -7.32
N LYS A 113 -11.09 -10.57 -7.81
CA LYS A 113 -12.27 -10.68 -6.95
C LYS A 113 -11.93 -11.62 -5.79
N ALA A 114 -12.48 -11.35 -4.61
CA ALA A 114 -12.16 -12.11 -3.40
C ALA A 114 -12.46 -13.62 -3.53
N GLU A 115 -13.43 -13.98 -4.37
CA GLU A 115 -13.87 -15.35 -4.60
C GLU A 115 -13.09 -16.04 -5.74
N THR A 116 -12.30 -15.28 -6.51
CA THR A 116 -11.52 -15.84 -7.62
C THR A 116 -10.39 -16.68 -7.06
N ARG A 117 -10.44 -17.98 -7.33
CA ARG A 117 -9.33 -18.89 -7.01
C ARG A 117 -8.15 -18.62 -7.93
N VAL A 118 -7.07 -18.08 -7.39
CA VAL A 118 -5.83 -17.86 -8.13
C VAL A 118 -4.95 -19.10 -8.01
N PRO A 119 -4.67 -19.84 -9.11
CA PRO A 119 -3.79 -21.00 -9.05
C PRO A 119 -2.35 -20.55 -8.88
N ILE A 120 -1.80 -20.69 -7.67
CA ILE A 120 -0.42 -20.32 -7.37
C ILE A 120 0.47 -21.55 -7.58
N PRO A 121 1.41 -21.56 -8.54
CA PRO A 121 2.30 -22.68 -8.72
C PRO A 121 3.18 -22.83 -7.48
N SER A 122 3.36 -24.05 -7.00
CA SER A 122 4.40 -24.29 -5.99
C SER A 122 5.73 -23.88 -6.59
N ALA A 123 6.51 -23.02 -5.92
CA ALA A 123 7.89 -22.85 -6.31
C ALA A 123 8.54 -24.22 -6.16
N GLN A 124 8.84 -24.88 -7.28
CA GLN A 124 9.62 -26.11 -7.21
C GLN A 124 10.90 -25.73 -6.44
N PRO A 125 11.27 -26.46 -5.38
CA PRO A 125 12.60 -26.30 -4.85
C PRO A 125 13.52 -26.49 -6.06
N VAL A 126 14.30 -25.47 -6.39
CA VAL A 126 15.46 -25.67 -7.25
C VAL A 126 16.30 -26.64 -6.45
N VAL A 127 16.10 -27.95 -6.69
CA VAL A 127 16.97 -28.97 -6.15
C VAL A 127 18.32 -28.54 -6.70
N PRO A 128 19.29 -28.13 -5.85
CA PRO A 128 20.61 -27.85 -6.35
C PRO A 128 21.01 -29.10 -7.09
N ALA A 129 21.25 -28.98 -8.40
CA ALA A 129 21.69 -30.10 -9.22
C ALA A 129 22.76 -30.81 -8.39
N PRO A 130 22.60 -32.11 -8.07
CA PRO A 130 23.49 -32.77 -7.13
C PRO A 130 24.89 -32.46 -7.64
N ALA A 131 25.68 -31.79 -6.79
CA ALA A 131 27.06 -31.47 -7.11
C ALA A 131 27.62 -32.74 -7.72
N ARG A 132 28.06 -32.67 -8.99
CA ARG A 132 28.70 -33.81 -9.64
C ARG A 132 29.90 -34.11 -8.76
N THR A 133 29.70 -35.01 -7.81
CA THR A 133 30.78 -35.66 -7.11
C THR A 133 31.48 -36.36 -8.25
N HIS A 134 32.62 -35.81 -8.65
CA HIS A 134 33.59 -36.57 -9.40
C HIS A 134 33.81 -37.83 -8.55
N GLN A 135 33.11 -38.91 -8.89
CA GLN A 135 33.41 -40.23 -8.39
C GLN A 135 34.84 -40.49 -8.84
N LYS A 136 35.79 -40.17 -7.97
CA LYS A 136 37.13 -40.73 -8.03
C LYS A 136 36.92 -42.23 -7.89
N LYS A 137 36.91 -42.90 -9.04
CA LYS A 137 36.98 -44.35 -9.20
C LYS A 137 37.92 -44.89 -8.13
N PRO A 138 37.49 -45.81 -7.24
CA PRO A 138 38.35 -46.32 -6.20
C PRO A 138 39.49 -47.09 -6.86
N ARG A 139 40.66 -46.47 -6.90
CA ARG A 139 41.88 -47.07 -7.42
C ARG A 139 42.32 -48.11 -6.38
N ASN A 140 41.87 -49.34 -6.59
CA ASN A 140 42.22 -50.51 -5.80
C ASN A 140 43.75 -50.67 -5.79
N LYS A 141 44.41 -50.14 -4.76
CA LYS A 141 45.84 -50.29 -4.54
C LYS A 141 46.01 -51.41 -3.52
N LYS A 142 46.24 -52.62 -4.03
CA LYS A 142 46.77 -53.73 -3.24
C LYS A 142 48.04 -53.24 -2.55
N ARG A 143 48.06 -53.34 -1.23
CA ARG A 143 49.27 -53.18 -0.41
C ARG A 143 50.25 -54.29 -0.77
N PRO A 144 51.55 -54.01 -0.65
CA PRO A 144 52.39 -54.94 0.08
C PRO A 144 53.09 -54.25 1.24
N VAL A 145 53.09 -54.97 2.36
CA VAL A 145 53.86 -54.75 3.59
C VAL A 145 55.36 -54.90 3.28
N TRP A 146 56.23 -54.15 3.98
CA TRP A 146 57.58 -54.51 4.47
C TRP A 146 58.10 -53.30 5.32
N ILE A 147 58.14 -53.40 6.66
CA ILE A 147 59.25 -53.73 7.58
C ILE A 147 60.25 -52.57 7.89
N ALA A 148 60.52 -52.42 9.20
CA ALA A 148 61.66 -51.79 9.90
C ALA A 148 61.69 -50.26 10.06
N ALA A 149 62.31 -49.65 11.07
CA ALA A 149 62.65 -49.92 12.48
C ALA A 149 63.43 -48.67 12.95
N VAL A 150 63.01 -48.07 14.07
CA VAL A 150 63.78 -47.40 15.16
C VAL A 150 64.96 -46.42 14.82
N VAL A 151 64.96 -45.24 15.46
CA VAL A 151 65.99 -44.72 16.42
C VAL A 151 66.15 -43.17 16.39
N ALA A 152 65.93 -42.59 17.58
CA ALA A 152 66.53 -41.43 18.26
C ALA A 152 66.79 -40.08 17.56
N GLY A 153 66.20 -39.03 18.15
CA GLY A 153 66.93 -38.13 19.06
C GLY A 153 67.70 -36.97 18.46
N PHE A 154 67.29 -35.73 18.78
CA PHE A 154 68.09 -34.51 19.05
C PHE A 154 67.05 -33.37 19.23
N LEU A 155 66.62 -32.99 20.44
CA LEU A 155 67.25 -32.01 21.34
C LEU A 155 67.93 -30.84 20.62
N PHE A 156 67.27 -29.67 20.56
CA PHE A 156 67.81 -28.33 20.86
C PHE A 156 66.63 -27.33 20.91
N LEU A 157 66.13 -26.94 22.09
CA LEU A 157 66.59 -25.86 22.98
C LEU A 157 66.33 -24.43 22.43
N VAL A 158 65.40 -23.75 23.12
CA VAL A 158 65.45 -22.33 23.53
C VAL A 158 65.16 -21.23 22.52
N GLY A 159 64.24 -20.33 22.93
CA GLY A 159 64.12 -18.98 22.36
C GLY A 159 62.87 -18.19 22.76
N LEU A 160 62.53 -18.13 24.06
CA LEU A 160 61.63 -17.09 24.58
C LEU A 160 62.37 -15.75 24.55
N ILE A 161 61.80 -14.73 23.89
CA ILE A 161 61.96 -13.34 24.32
C ILE A 161 60.66 -12.57 24.13
N ASN A 162 60.38 -11.85 25.20
CA ASN A 162 59.24 -11.05 25.57
C ASN A 162 59.17 -9.70 24.83
N SER A 163 57.97 -9.11 24.93
CA SER A 163 57.69 -7.67 25.17
C SER A 163 57.25 -6.77 24.01
N THR A 164 56.03 -6.22 24.21
CA THR A 164 55.56 -4.81 24.08
C THR A 164 56.24 -3.94 23.01
N ASP A 165 55.54 -3.18 22.17
CA ASP A 165 54.68 -2.06 22.57
C ASP A 165 54.04 -1.40 21.32
N GLU A 166 52.97 -0.63 21.57
CA GLU A 166 52.50 0.55 20.82
C GLU A 166 51.78 0.43 19.46
N LYS A 167 50.62 1.10 19.47
CA LYS A 167 49.79 1.51 18.35
C LYS A 167 50.36 2.83 17.77
N PRO A 168 49.59 3.53 16.93
CA PRO A 168 49.80 3.76 15.49
C PRO A 168 50.63 5.03 15.18
N THR A 169 50.97 5.28 13.90
CA THR A 169 50.74 6.56 13.18
C THR A 169 51.67 6.76 11.97
N SER A 170 51.03 7.23 10.89
CA SER A 170 51.54 8.06 9.78
C SER A 170 52.53 7.53 8.75
N GLY A 171 52.15 7.78 7.51
CA GLY A 171 52.96 8.64 6.65
C GLY A 171 53.30 8.03 5.31
N SER A 172 52.51 8.34 4.27
CA SER A 172 53.09 8.41 2.93
C SER A 172 52.51 9.60 2.18
N THR A 173 53.44 10.52 1.94
CA THR A 173 53.32 11.86 1.38
C THR A 173 53.24 11.82 -0.16
N ALA A 174 52.58 12.84 -0.70
CA ALA A 174 52.44 13.19 -2.12
C ALA A 174 53.78 13.42 -2.88
N PRO A 175 53.72 13.69 -4.20
CA PRO A 175 53.65 15.09 -4.67
C PRO A 175 52.61 15.30 -5.80
N ILE A 176 51.72 16.30 -5.74
CA ILE A 176 51.80 17.71 -6.19
C ILE A 176 52.10 17.91 -7.70
N ALA A 177 51.06 18.32 -8.43
CA ALA A 177 51.04 19.31 -9.52
C ALA A 177 49.56 19.67 -9.76
N ASP A 178 49.01 20.73 -9.14
CA ASP A 178 48.96 22.11 -9.66
C ASP A 178 48.06 22.24 -10.91
N VAL A 179 46.77 22.51 -10.69
CA VAL A 179 45.88 23.12 -11.69
C VAL A 179 45.04 24.18 -10.99
N ALA A 180 45.17 25.40 -11.49
CA ALA A 180 44.61 26.65 -10.98
C ALA A 180 43.09 26.63 -10.77
N PRO A 181 42.57 27.45 -9.83
CA PRO A 181 41.15 27.60 -9.60
C PRO A 181 40.47 28.31 -10.79
N VAL A 182 39.49 27.62 -11.39
CA VAL A 182 38.55 28.21 -12.35
C VAL A 182 37.74 29.29 -11.62
N PRO A 183 37.62 30.51 -12.17
CA PRO A 183 36.90 31.61 -11.52
C PRO A 183 35.39 31.31 -11.38
N PRO A 184 34.71 31.86 -10.36
CA PRO A 184 33.28 31.68 -10.18
C PRO A 184 32.50 32.34 -11.34
N PRO A 185 31.36 31.76 -11.78
CA PRO A 185 30.52 32.40 -12.77
C PRO A 185 29.98 33.73 -12.22
N THR A 186 30.28 34.79 -12.97
CA THR A 186 29.83 36.15 -12.70
C THR A 186 28.33 36.27 -12.93
N THR A 187 27.69 36.96 -12.01
CA THR A 187 26.28 37.33 -11.91
C THR A 187 25.73 37.99 -13.18
N ALA A 188 24.59 37.50 -13.68
CA ALA A 188 23.67 38.26 -14.51
C ALA A 188 22.31 38.33 -13.81
N THR A 189 22.18 39.27 -12.87
CA THR A 189 20.89 39.62 -12.25
C THR A 189 20.07 40.35 -13.30
N THR A 190 19.10 39.67 -13.90
CA THR A 190 18.09 40.33 -14.74
C THR A 190 17.02 40.88 -13.83
N THR A 191 17.06 42.18 -13.59
CA THR A 191 16.02 42.90 -12.84
C THR A 191 14.79 43.04 -13.73
N THR A 192 13.85 42.10 -13.62
CA THR A 192 12.53 42.25 -14.23
C THR A 192 11.72 43.24 -13.41
N THR A 193 11.57 44.46 -13.93
CA THR A 193 10.65 45.46 -13.40
C THR A 193 9.22 45.06 -13.76
N THR A 194 8.52 44.38 -12.86
CA THR A 194 7.07 44.17 -13.00
C THR A 194 6.36 45.49 -12.67
N ALA A 195 5.82 46.14 -13.69
CA ALA A 195 4.94 47.29 -13.52
C ALA A 195 3.65 46.85 -12.80
N THR A 196 3.45 47.35 -11.59
CA THR A 196 2.20 47.22 -10.85
C THR A 196 1.16 48.17 -11.45
N THR A 197 0.42 47.69 -12.45
CA THR A 197 -0.84 48.33 -12.86
C THR A 197 -1.91 47.97 -11.83
N SER A 198 -2.15 48.88 -10.90
CA SER A 198 -3.33 48.87 -10.02
C SER A 198 -4.58 49.17 -10.85
N SER A 199 -5.19 48.14 -11.43
CA SER A 199 -6.59 48.20 -11.85
C SER A 199 -7.47 47.88 -10.65
N SER A 200 -8.07 48.93 -10.05
CA SER A 200 -9.14 48.77 -9.08
C SER A 200 -10.39 48.25 -9.79
N VAL A 201 -10.57 46.92 -9.80
CA VAL A 201 -11.89 46.34 -10.01
C VAL A 201 -12.66 46.57 -8.71
N PRO A 202 -13.80 47.26 -8.70
CA PRO A 202 -14.61 47.39 -7.50
C PRO A 202 -14.99 46.00 -7.01
N ALA A 203 -14.75 45.73 -5.73
CA ALA A 203 -15.16 44.51 -5.07
C ALA A 203 -16.66 44.28 -5.31
N PRO A 204 -17.11 43.04 -5.60
CA PRO A 204 -18.52 42.73 -5.63
C PRO A 204 -19.14 43.10 -4.28
N PRO A 205 -20.36 43.63 -4.24
CA PRO A 205 -21.02 43.98 -3.00
C PRO A 205 -21.06 42.76 -2.07
N PRO A 206 -20.89 42.96 -0.75
CA PRO A 206 -21.01 41.87 0.20
C PRO A 206 -22.37 41.17 0.03
N PRO A 207 -22.44 39.83 0.15
CA PRO A 207 -23.71 39.13 0.13
C PRO A 207 -24.65 39.75 1.18
N PRO A 208 -25.96 39.84 0.90
CA PRO A 208 -26.92 40.41 1.83
C PRO A 208 -26.83 39.67 3.18
N PRO A 209 -26.98 40.38 4.30
CA PRO A 209 -26.97 39.75 5.62
C PRO A 209 -28.02 38.64 5.66
N PRO A 210 -27.74 37.49 6.29
CA PRO A 210 -28.75 36.45 6.46
C PRO A 210 -29.95 37.05 7.19
N SER A 211 -31.13 36.96 6.57
CA SER A 211 -32.40 37.30 7.20
C SER A 211 -32.52 36.57 8.55
N PRO A 212 -33.09 37.22 9.58
CA PRO A 212 -33.26 36.61 10.90
C PRO A 212 -34.08 35.32 10.78
N ALA A 213 -33.43 34.17 10.94
CA ALA A 213 -34.13 32.92 11.16
C ALA A 213 -34.76 32.98 12.55
N THR A 214 -36.08 33.00 12.57
CA THR A 214 -36.92 32.82 13.74
C THR A 214 -36.45 31.61 14.56
N PRO A 215 -36.17 31.74 15.86
CA PRO A 215 -35.79 30.61 16.69
C PRO A 215 -37.06 29.80 17.00
N THR A 216 -37.29 28.70 16.29
CA THR A 216 -38.25 27.70 16.74
C THR A 216 -37.57 26.77 17.73
N THR A 217 -37.92 27.00 18.99
CA THR A 217 -37.70 26.17 20.16
C THR A 217 -38.04 24.69 19.92
N LYS A 218 -37.02 23.82 19.89
CA LYS A 218 -37.11 22.45 20.43
C LYS A 218 -35.88 22.13 21.28
N LYS A 219 -36.05 22.49 22.55
CA LYS A 219 -35.45 21.94 23.78
C LYS A 219 -34.52 20.73 23.58
N SER A 220 -33.22 21.02 23.52
CA SER A 220 -32.17 20.07 23.92
C SER A 220 -32.31 19.82 25.43
N THR A 221 -32.51 18.57 25.85
CA THR A 221 -32.32 18.16 27.24
C THR A 221 -31.23 17.11 27.25
N THR A 222 -30.02 17.53 27.62
CA THR A 222 -28.92 16.64 27.95
C THR A 222 -29.15 16.09 29.36
N THR A 223 -29.37 14.79 29.49
CA THR A 223 -29.13 14.09 30.76
C THR A 223 -28.27 12.86 30.49
N LYS A 224 -27.05 12.92 31.01
CA LYS A 224 -26.08 11.83 31.12
C LYS A 224 -26.70 10.72 31.99
N GLN A 225 -27.00 9.57 31.41
CA GLN A 225 -27.40 8.37 32.15
C GLN A 225 -26.54 7.20 31.68
N ALA A 226 -25.89 6.51 32.63
CA ALA A 226 -25.06 5.34 32.38
C ALA A 226 -25.90 4.20 31.79
N PRO A 227 -25.36 3.40 30.85
CA PRO A 227 -26.15 2.37 30.18
C PRO A 227 -26.48 1.21 31.15
N PRO A 228 -27.73 0.72 31.16
CA PRO A 228 -28.08 -0.50 31.88
C PRO A 228 -27.44 -1.75 31.21
N PRO A 229 -27.25 -2.86 31.95
CA PRO A 229 -26.67 -4.07 31.40
C PRO A 229 -27.57 -4.68 30.30
N PRO A 230 -26.99 -5.27 29.23
CA PRO A 230 -27.77 -5.75 28.09
C PRO A 230 -28.57 -7.02 28.43
N PRO A 231 -29.86 -7.11 28.04
CA PRO A 231 -30.60 -8.37 27.97
C PRO A 231 -30.15 -9.20 26.74
N PRO A 232 -30.38 -10.54 26.75
CA PRO A 232 -29.86 -11.45 25.73
C PRO A 232 -30.52 -11.25 24.34
N ALA A 233 -29.72 -11.55 23.30
CA ALA A 233 -29.97 -11.28 21.88
C ALA A 233 -31.24 -11.91 21.30
N THR A 234 -31.94 -11.14 20.45
CA THR A 234 -32.86 -11.63 19.42
C THR A 234 -32.72 -10.68 18.22
N ASP A 235 -32.31 -11.22 17.07
CA ASP A 235 -32.15 -10.52 15.80
C ASP A 235 -33.53 -10.13 15.22
N GLU A 236 -33.90 -8.85 15.31
CA GLU A 236 -34.91 -8.22 14.46
C GLU A 236 -34.36 -6.85 13.97
N PRO A 237 -34.35 -6.56 12.65
CA PRO A 237 -33.86 -5.28 12.16
C PRO A 237 -34.87 -4.19 12.48
N ALA A 238 -34.49 -3.26 13.37
CA ALA A 238 -35.22 -2.03 13.58
C ALA A 238 -35.33 -1.28 12.24
N GLN A 239 -36.57 -1.01 11.82
CA GLN A 239 -36.98 -0.35 10.58
C GLN A 239 -36.49 1.11 10.53
N ASN A 240 -35.19 1.30 10.36
CA ASN A 240 -34.59 2.60 10.09
C ASN A 240 -34.62 2.81 8.58
N CYS A 241 -35.58 3.62 8.12
CA CYS A 241 -35.75 3.94 6.70
C CYS A 241 -34.68 4.92 6.26
N HIS A 242 -34.13 4.71 5.07
CA HIS A 242 -33.16 5.61 4.50
C HIS A 242 -33.86 6.91 4.05
N PRO A 243 -33.42 8.09 4.52
CA PRO A 243 -34.16 9.36 4.36
C PRO A 243 -34.24 9.88 2.92
N ASN A 244 -33.42 9.33 2.01
CA ASN A 244 -33.42 9.74 0.60
C ASN A 244 -34.45 9.00 -0.27
N TYR A 245 -35.27 8.10 0.30
CA TYR A 245 -36.22 7.29 -0.47
C TYR A 245 -37.61 7.25 0.17
N ASP A 246 -38.63 7.10 -0.69
CA ASP A 246 -40.04 6.96 -0.29
C ASP A 246 -40.77 6.04 -1.28
N PRO A 247 -41.38 4.91 -0.86
CA PRO A 247 -41.56 4.43 0.52
C PRO A 247 -40.27 3.93 1.18
N CYS A 248 -40.38 3.53 2.45
CA CYS A 248 -39.26 3.09 3.29
C CYS A 248 -38.32 2.09 2.58
N VAL A 249 -37.08 2.51 2.38
CA VAL A 249 -35.98 1.64 1.95
C VAL A 249 -35.13 1.31 3.18
N PRO A 250 -34.85 0.02 3.48
CA PRO A 250 -33.99 -0.34 4.61
C PRO A 250 -32.60 0.28 4.51
N VAL A 251 -32.05 0.73 5.65
CA VAL A 251 -30.65 1.16 5.70
C VAL A 251 -29.74 -0.07 5.71
N ALA A 252 -29.35 -0.52 4.52
CA ALA A 252 -28.40 -1.60 4.31
C ALA A 252 -27.15 -1.10 3.58
N LYS A 253 -26.17 -2.01 3.41
CA LYS A 253 -24.94 -1.76 2.65
C LYS A 253 -25.23 -1.55 1.15
N ASP A 254 -26.23 -2.27 0.65
CA ASP A 254 -26.68 -2.25 -0.73
C ASP A 254 -28.13 -2.71 -0.75
N VAL A 255 -28.96 -2.11 -1.59
CA VAL A 255 -30.38 -2.43 -1.71
C VAL A 255 -30.72 -2.42 -3.18
N ASP A 256 -31.29 -3.51 -3.67
CA ASP A 256 -31.57 -3.69 -5.09
C ASP A 256 -33.06 -3.74 -5.39
N CYS A 257 -33.42 -3.48 -6.64
CA CYS A 257 -34.76 -3.67 -7.13
C CYS A 257 -35.12 -5.16 -7.23
N LYS A 258 -36.23 -5.54 -6.58
CA LYS A 258 -36.75 -6.90 -6.62
C LYS A 258 -37.13 -7.28 -8.06
N GLY A 259 -36.48 -8.30 -8.61
CA GLY A 259 -36.68 -8.76 -9.98
C GLY A 259 -35.66 -8.22 -11.00
N GLY A 260 -34.71 -7.39 -10.55
CA GLY A 260 -33.55 -6.95 -11.33
C GLY A 260 -32.36 -7.91 -11.24
N SER A 261 -31.23 -7.52 -11.84
CA SER A 261 -29.95 -8.25 -11.81
C SER A 261 -29.06 -7.95 -10.59
N GLY A 262 -29.64 -7.31 -9.58
CA GLY A 262 -28.97 -6.95 -8.34
C GLY A 262 -28.41 -8.16 -7.59
N ASN A 263 -27.35 -7.93 -6.80
CA ASN A 263 -26.71 -8.96 -5.95
C ASN A 263 -26.66 -8.53 -4.48
N GLY A 264 -27.39 -7.49 -4.13
CA GLY A 264 -27.46 -6.89 -2.82
C GLY A 264 -28.07 -7.85 -1.79
N PRO A 265 -27.75 -7.63 -0.51
CA PRO A 265 -28.30 -8.42 0.59
C PRO A 265 -29.80 -8.17 0.81
N GLU A 266 -30.33 -7.04 0.34
CA GLU A 266 -31.71 -6.59 0.52
C GLU A 266 -32.34 -6.21 -0.82
N TYR A 267 -33.64 -6.48 -0.95
CA TYR A 267 -34.40 -6.18 -2.17
C TYR A 267 -35.70 -5.43 -1.85
N VAL A 268 -35.94 -4.33 -2.56
CA VAL A 268 -37.15 -3.51 -2.44
C VAL A 268 -38.02 -3.63 -3.69
N LYS A 269 -39.34 -3.52 -3.51
CA LYS A 269 -40.30 -3.55 -4.61
C LYS A 269 -40.77 -2.13 -4.91
N GLY A 270 -40.56 -1.67 -6.14
CA GLY A 270 -40.93 -0.32 -6.57
C GLY A 270 -42.40 -0.14 -6.96
N PRO A 271 -42.79 1.10 -7.33
CA PRO A 271 -41.90 2.25 -7.56
C PRO A 271 -41.40 2.91 -6.26
N ILE A 272 -40.12 3.27 -6.22
CA ILE A 272 -39.49 3.98 -5.11
C ILE A 272 -39.10 5.39 -5.56
N ARG A 273 -39.62 6.42 -4.92
CA ARG A 273 -39.24 7.80 -5.18
C ARG A 273 -37.89 8.12 -4.54
N VAL A 274 -36.98 8.67 -5.32
CA VAL A 274 -35.71 9.21 -4.82
C VAL A 274 -35.91 10.68 -4.46
N ILE A 275 -35.91 10.98 -3.15
CA ILE A 275 -36.09 12.34 -2.61
C ILE A 275 -34.78 13.12 -2.58
N GLY A 276 -33.66 12.40 -2.36
CA GLY A 276 -32.34 12.98 -2.18
C GLY A 276 -31.32 12.42 -3.16
N LYS A 277 -30.12 12.11 -2.66
CA LYS A 277 -29.11 11.40 -3.46
C LYS A 277 -29.48 9.92 -3.55
N ASP A 278 -29.45 9.38 -4.76
CA ASP A 278 -29.49 7.93 -4.97
C ASP A 278 -28.15 7.31 -4.52
N VAL A 279 -28.16 6.73 -3.31
CA VAL A 279 -27.01 6.07 -2.68
C VAL A 279 -26.93 4.59 -3.07
N TYR A 280 -28.06 4.00 -3.47
CA TYR A 280 -28.20 2.58 -3.78
C TYR A 280 -28.27 2.31 -5.29
N GLY A 281 -28.37 3.35 -6.11
CA GLY A 281 -28.45 3.19 -7.57
C GLY A 281 -29.78 2.58 -8.01
N LEU A 282 -30.88 2.89 -7.31
CA LEU A 282 -32.21 2.36 -7.64
C LEU A 282 -32.79 3.04 -8.89
N ASP A 283 -32.35 4.26 -9.21
CA ASP A 283 -32.82 5.11 -10.30
C ASP A 283 -31.75 5.22 -11.40
N ASP A 284 -31.62 4.15 -12.19
CA ASP A 284 -30.62 4.06 -13.28
C ASP A 284 -30.78 5.16 -14.34
N ASN A 285 -32.02 5.59 -14.60
CA ASN A 285 -32.33 6.58 -15.64
C ASN A 285 -32.36 8.03 -15.11
N ASN A 286 -32.14 8.22 -13.80
CA ASN A 286 -32.12 9.50 -13.10
C ASN A 286 -33.42 10.32 -13.27
N ASN A 287 -34.57 9.66 -13.37
CA ASN A 287 -35.88 10.31 -13.53
C ASN A 287 -36.56 10.65 -12.18
N GLY A 288 -35.93 10.26 -11.06
CA GLY A 288 -36.43 10.44 -9.70
C GLY A 288 -37.26 9.26 -9.16
N ILE A 289 -37.42 8.19 -9.94
CA ILE A 289 -38.18 6.98 -9.61
C ILE A 289 -37.30 5.76 -9.87
N GLY A 290 -36.98 5.03 -8.80
CA GLY A 290 -36.27 3.77 -8.84
C GLY A 290 -37.18 2.55 -8.84
N CYS A 291 -36.64 1.43 -9.32
CA CYS A 291 -37.32 0.14 -9.39
C CYS A 291 -38.65 0.15 -10.16
N GLU A 292 -38.62 0.76 -11.35
CA GLU A 292 -39.73 0.80 -12.31
C GLU A 292 -39.98 -0.54 -13.01
#